data_AF-A0A9D1C7M8-F1
#
_entry.id   AF-A0A9D1C7M8-F1
#
_cell.length_a   1.000
_cell.length_b   1.000
_cell.length_c   1.000
_cell.angle_alpha   90.00
_cell.angle_beta   90.00
_cell.angle_gamma   90.00
#
_symmetry.space_group_name_H-M   'P 1'
#
loop_
_entity.id
_entity.type
_entity.pdbx_description
1 polymer ?
#
loop_
_entity_poly.entity_id
_entity_poly.type
_entity_poly.pdbx_seq_one_letter_code
_entity_poly.pdbx_strand_id
1 'polypeptide(L)' 'MNFRQRLASAAPSRETVVTVGVFDGVHQGHRHLLRQVVEL' A
#
# COMPACT_ATOMS: atom_id res chain seq x y z
N MET A 1 -10.06 -7.22 17.97
CA MET A 1 -10.39 -7.00 16.55
C MET A 1 -9.43 -7.81 15.70
N ASN A 2 -9.92 -8.68 14.81
CA ASN A 2 -9.03 -9.51 13.96
C ASN A 2 -8.52 -8.71 12.74
N PHE A 3 -7.49 -9.24 12.05
CA PHE A 3 -6.92 -8.56 10.87
C PHE A 3 -7.95 -8.31 9.77
N ARG A 4 -8.90 -9.23 9.53
CA ARG A 4 -9.94 -9.07 8.52
C ARG A 4 -10.87 -7.89 8.82
N GLN A 5 -11.27 -7.74 10.08
CA GLN A 5 -12.10 -6.62 10.53
C GLN A 5 -11.37 -5.29 10.37
N ARG A 6 -10.07 -5.23 10.69
CA ARG A 6 -9.25 -4.01 10.53
C ARG A 6 -9.10 -3.61 9.06
N LEU A 7 -8.86 -4.58 8.18
CA LEU A 7 -8.79 -4.36 6.73
C LEU A 7 -10.14 -3.87 6.17
N ALA A 8 -11.24 -4.50 6.57
CA ALA A 8 -12.58 -4.09 6.15
C ALA A 8 -12.91 -2.65 6.60
N SER A 9 -12.53 -2.26 7.81
CA SER A 9 -12.73 -0.89 8.29
C SER A 9 -11.85 0.15 7.61
N ALA A 10 -10.77 -0.27 6.94
CA ALA A 10 -9.86 0.59 6.20
C ALA A 10 -10.15 0.62 4.69
N ALA A 11 -11.32 0.13 4.27
CA ALA A 11 -11.73 0.14 2.87
C ALA A 11 -11.78 1.59 2.33
N PRO A 12 -11.10 1.88 1.21
CA PRO A 12 -11.05 3.24 0.65
C PRO A 12 -12.40 3.66 0.05
N SER A 13 -12.70 4.95 0.11
CA SER A 13 -13.96 5.53 -0.41
C SER A 13 -13.98 5.77 -1.93
N ARG A 14 -12.87 5.48 -2.62
CA ARG A 14 -12.69 5.61 -4.07
C ARG A 14 -11.74 4.55 -4.58
N GLU A 15 -11.68 4.38 -5.90
CA GLU A 15 -10.69 3.53 -6.54
C GLU A 15 -9.29 3.89 -6.05
N THR A 16 -8.56 2.87 -5.58
CA THR A 16 -7.29 3.03 -4.89
C THR A 16 -6.38 1.88 -5.28
N VAL A 17 -5.15 2.20 -5.66
CA VAL A 17 -4.08 1.22 -5.89
C VAL A 17 -3.25 1.11 -4.62
N VAL A 18 -2.94 -0.13 -4.21
CA VAL A 18 -2.16 -0.39 -3.00
C VAL A 18 -1.00 -1.33 -3.34
N THR A 19 0.18 -1.03 -2.81
CA THR A 19 1.32 -1.97 -2.79
C THR A 19 1.58 -2.45 -1.36
N VAL A 20 1.95 -3.72 -1.21
CA VAL A 20 2.17 -4.36 0.10
C VAL A 20 3.58 -4.94 0.13
N GLY A 21 4.34 -4.57 1.15
CA GLY A 21 5.71 -5.02 1.36
C GLY A 21 6.22 -4.58 2.73
N VAL A 22 7.35 -5.12 3.17
CA VAL A 22 7.98 -4.71 4.45
C VAL A 22 8.46 -3.26 4.37
N PHE A 23 8.97 -2.84 3.20
CA PHE A 23 9.43 -1.47 2.92
C PHE A 23 10.48 -0.89 3.90
N ASP A 24 11.16 -1.73 4.68
CA ASP A 24 12.20 -1.28 5.60
C ASP A 24 13.37 -0.62 4.84
N GLY A 25 13.84 0.52 5.37
CA GLY A 25 14.88 1.35 4.76
C GLY A 25 14.53 2.07 3.44
N VAL A 26 13.36 1.84 2.83
CA VAL A 26 12.85 2.49 1.59
C VAL A 26 13.96 2.81 0.56
N HIS A 27 14.75 1.78 0.21
CA HIS A 27 15.86 1.91 -0.74
C HIS A 27 15.36 2.09 -2.19
N GLN A 28 16.28 2.19 -3.15
CA GLN A 28 15.94 2.53 -4.54
C GLN A 28 14.91 1.58 -5.19
N GLY A 29 15.01 0.28 -4.94
CA GLY A 29 13.99 -0.69 -5.35
C GLY A 29 12.57 -0.39 -4.82
N HIS A 30 12.43 -0.07 -3.53
CA HIS A 30 11.14 0.35 -2.96
C HIS A 30 10.64 1.65 -3.60
N ARG A 31 11.53 2.62 -3.82
CA ARG A 31 11.18 3.90 -4.46
C ARG A 31 10.71 3.70 -5.90
N HIS A 32 11.27 2.74 -6.62
CA HIS A 32 10.83 2.38 -7.97
C HIS A 32 9.39 1.86 -7.97
N LEU A 33 9.06 0.92 -7.06
CA LEU A 33 7.69 0.40 -6.93
C LEU A 33 6.70 1.49 -6.51
N LEU A 34 7.07 2.33 -5.54
CA LEU A 34 6.22 3.41 -5.07
C LEU A 34 5.95 4.44 -6.17
N ARG A 35 6.95 4.76 -7.01
CA ARG A 35 6.77 5.64 -8.16
C ARG A 35 5.69 5.10 -9.11
N GLN A 36 5.73 3.81 -9.42
CA GLN A 36 4.71 3.18 -10.29
C GLN A 36 3.31 3.25 -9.68
N VAL A 37 3.17 3.19 -8.35
CA VAL A 37 1.86 3.27 -7.68
C VAL A 37 1.29 4.68 -7.69
N VAL A 38 2.14 5.70 -7.57
CA VAL A 38 1.72 7.12 -7.51
C VAL A 38 1.45 7.70 -8.90
N GLU A 39 2.10 7.18 -9.95
CA GLU A 39 1.98 7.66 -11.32
C GLU A 39 0.84 7.00 -12.12
N LEU A 40 0.06 6.10 -11.51
CA LEU A 40 -1.18 5.52 -12.07
C LEU A 40 -2.35 6.51 -11.98
#